data_AF-A0A1V9Y3Z8-F1
#
_entry.id   AF-A0A1V9Y3Z8-F1
#
_cell.length_a   1.000
_cell.length_b   1.000
_cell.length_c   1.000
_cell.angle_alpha   90.00
_cell.angle_beta   90.00
_cell.angle_gamma   90.00
#
_symmetry.space_group_name_H-M   'P 1'
#
loop_
_entity.id
_entity.type
_entity.pdbx_description
1 polymer ?
#
loop_
_entity_poly.entity_id
_entity_poly.type
_entity_poly.pdbx_seq_one_letter_code
_entity_poly.pdbx_strand_id
1 'polypeptide(L)' 'MDIEDIVDKKVFCRCWRSSKFPYCDGTHSKYNQESGDNVGPLIIERKK' A
#
# COMPACT_ATOMS: atom_id res chain seq x y z
N MET A 1 -11.87 4.35 -7.35
CA MET A 1 -12.17 4.28 -5.91
C MET A 1 -12.09 5.71 -5.47
N ASP A 2 -13.24 6.25 -5.11
CA ASP A 2 -13.36 7.68 -4.95
C ASP A 2 -13.06 8.04 -3.49
N ILE A 3 -12.57 9.25 -3.26
CA ILE A 3 -12.14 9.66 -1.92
C ILE A 3 -13.34 9.63 -0.95
N GLU A 4 -14.54 9.85 -1.48
CA GLU A 4 -15.84 9.81 -0.83
C GLU A 4 -16.15 8.43 -0.23
N ASP A 5 -15.74 7.34 -0.89
CA ASP A 5 -16.00 5.95 -0.47
C ASP A 5 -15.02 5.44 0.60
N ILE A 6 -13.92 6.18 0.84
CA ILE A 6 -12.93 5.83 1.86
C ILE A 6 -13.43 6.31 3.22
N VAL A 7 -14.21 5.46 3.90
CA VAL A 7 -14.70 5.69 5.27
C VAL A 7 -13.63 5.45 6.34
N ASP A 8 -12.76 4.46 6.13
CA ASP A 8 -11.71 4.07 7.08
C ASP A 8 -10.31 4.20 6.48
N LYS A 9 -9.28 4.04 7.31
CA LYS A 9 -7.90 3.89 6.86
C LYS A 9 -7.75 2.79 5.81
N LYS A 10 -7.17 3.13 4.67
CA LYS A 10 -6.81 2.18 3.60
C LYS A 10 -5.33 2.28 3.27
N VAL A 11 -4.74 1.14 2.90
CA VAL A 11 -3.31 1.03 2.58
C VAL A 11 -3.17 0.41 1.19
N PHE A 12 -2.63 1.18 0.25
CA PHE A 12 -2.50 0.81 -1.15
C PHE A 12 -1.08 0.41 -1.51
N CYS A 13 -0.97 -0.59 -2.37
CA CYS A 13 0.30 -1.07 -2.88
C CYS A 13 0.90 -0.03 -3.85
N ARG A 14 2.20 0.22 -3.73
CA ARG A 14 2.99 0.95 -4.73
C ARG A 14 4.20 0.16 -5.26
N CYS A 15 4.45 -1.03 -4.73
CA CYS A 15 5.54 -1.89 -5.17
C CYS A 15 5.15 -2.85 -6.31
N TRP A 16 3.86 -2.94 -6.67
CA TRP A 16 3.32 -3.82 -7.71
C TRP A 16 3.56 -5.34 -7.49
N ARG A 17 3.92 -5.74 -6.27
CA ARG A 17 4.16 -7.15 -5.90
C ARG A 17 3.07 -7.77 -5.00
N SER A 18 2.10 -6.98 -4.56
CA SER A 18 1.05 -7.45 -3.65
C SER A 18 0.16 -8.49 -4.32
N SER A 19 -0.09 -9.60 -3.62
CA SER A 19 -1.08 -10.61 -3.98
C SER A 19 -2.53 -10.12 -3.84
N LYS A 20 -2.72 -9.02 -3.08
CA LYS A 20 -4.02 -8.37 -2.83
C LYS A 20 -4.14 -7.03 -3.55
N PHE A 21 -3.43 -6.85 -4.66
CA PHE A 21 -3.48 -5.61 -5.44
C PHE A 21 -4.95 -5.22 -5.74
N PRO A 22 -5.36 -3.95 -5.48
CA PRO A 22 -4.55 -2.74 -5.28
C PRO A 22 -4.08 -2.50 -3.83
N TYR A 23 -4.45 -3.35 -2.87
CA TYR A 23 -4.11 -3.15 -1.46
C TYR A 23 -2.69 -3.62 -1.14
N CYS A 24 -2.06 -2.98 -0.16
CA CYS A 24 -0.78 -3.44 0.37
C CYS A 24 -0.98 -4.67 1.26
N ASP A 25 -0.20 -5.72 1.03
CA ASP A 25 -0.17 -6.94 1.85
C ASP A 25 1.17 -7.14 2.59
N GLY A 26 2.05 -6.14 2.55
CA GLY A 26 3.38 -6.19 3.17
C GLY A 26 4.50 -6.75 2.27
N THR A 27 4.20 -7.26 1.07
CA THR A 27 5.22 -7.87 0.18
C THR A 27 6.39 -6.92 -0.16
N HIS A 28 6.14 -5.60 -0.16
CA HIS A 28 7.18 -4.59 -0.39
C HIS A 28 8.38 -4.72 0.56
N SER A 29 8.18 -5.14 1.81
CA SER A 29 9.27 -5.24 2.80
C SER A 29 10.28 -6.31 2.41
N LYS A 30 9.82 -7.50 1.99
CA LYS A 30 10.69 -8.57 1.51
C LYS A 30 11.39 -8.16 0.20
N TYR A 31 10.64 -7.57 -0.72
CA TYR A 31 11.20 -7.08 -1.98
C TYR A 31 12.32 -6.06 -1.75
N ASN A 32 12.12 -5.06 -0.87
CA ASN A 32 13.15 -4.07 -0.53
C ASN A 32 14.43 -4.71 0.02
N GLN A 33 14.30 -5.73 0.88
CA GLN A 33 15.45 -6.46 1.43
C GLN A 33 16.24 -7.20 0.35
N GLU A 34 15.55 -7.80 -0.63
CA GLU A 34 16.18 -8.59 -1.70
C GLU A 34 16.78 -7.72 -2.81
N SER A 35 16.15 -6.59 -3.15
CA SER A 35 16.56 -5.74 -4.28
C SER A 35 17.38 -4.51 -3.86
N GLY A 36 17.40 -4.14 -2.58
CA GLY A 36 17.97 -2.87 -2.10
C GLY A 36 17.08 -1.66 -2.40
N ASP A 37 15.82 -1.87 -2.77
CA ASP A 37 14.84 -0.82 -3.03
C ASP A 37 14.24 -0.26 -1.71
N ASN A 38 13.52 0.86 -1.78
CA ASN A 38 12.93 1.55 -0.64
C ASN A 38 11.45 1.91 -0.82
N VAL A 39 10.75 1.20 -1.70
CA VAL A 39 9.31 1.44 -1.94
C VAL A 39 8.45 1.12 -0.72
N GLY A 40 7.36 1.87 -0.54
CA GLY A 40 6.40 1.70 0.54
C GLY A 40 4.98 2.02 0.09
N PRO A 41 3.96 1.61 0.87
CA PRO A 41 2.57 1.81 0.48
C PRO A 41 2.15 3.28 0.48
N LEU A 42 1.00 3.56 -0.13
CA LEU A 42 0.25 4.79 0.07
C LEU A 42 -0.80 4.54 1.17
N ILE A 43 -0.77 5.33 2.23
CA ILE A 43 -1.77 5.27 3.31
C ILE A 43 -2.73 6.43 3.10
N ILE A 44 -4.02 6.13 2.97
CA ILE A 44 -5.10 7.12 2.93
C ILE A 44 -5.92 6.96 4.21
N GLU A 45 -5.99 8.02 5.00
CA GLU A 45 -6.72 8.06 6.26
C GLU A 45 -7.40 9.43 6.36
N ARG A 46 -8.72 9.44 6.55
CA ARG A 46 -9.42 10.70 6.82
C ARG A 46 -9.01 11.18 8.21
N LYS A 47 -8.51 12.41 8.30
CA LYS A 47 -8.33 13.06 9.59
C LYS A 47 -9.71 13.22 10.23
N LYS A 48 -9.84 12.77 11.48
CA LYS A 48 -11.01 13.02 12.31
C LYS A 48 -11.14 14.51 12.60
#